data_AF-A0A4D4KWG4-F1
#
_entry.id   AF-A0A4D4KWG4-F1
#
_cell.length_a   1.000
_cell.length_b   1.000
_cell.length_c   1.000
_cell.angle_alpha   90.00
_cell.angle_beta   90.00
_cell.angle_gamma   90.00
#
_symmetry.space_group_name_H-M   'P 1'
#
loop_
_entity.id
_entity.type
_entity.pdbx_description
1 polymer ?
#
loop_
_entity_poly.entity_id
_entity_poly.type
_entity_poly.pdbx_seq_one_letter_code
_entity_poly.pdbx_strand_id
1 'polypeptide(L)'
;MVNVDSANHDPERFPQPGRLDLKRDARGHVSFGHGIHFCLGAPLARLEAEVVFTKLLDRFETIELATPVARLEWRSSTLMRGLESLPLHME
;
A
#
# COMPACT_ATOMS: atom_id res chain seq x y z
N MET A 1 -17.41 -5.02 -14.39
CA MET A 1 -16.32 -4.16 -13.85
C MET A 1 -15.70 -4.92 -12.70
N VAL A 2 -14.36 -5.07 -12.67
CA VAL A 2 -13.67 -5.82 -11.61
C VAL A 2 -13.28 -4.86 -10.49
N ASN A 3 -13.63 -5.18 -9.26
CA ASN A 3 -13.18 -4.42 -8.09
C ASN A 3 -11.92 -5.07 -7.50
N VAL A 4 -10.77 -4.46 -7.75
CA VAL A 4 -9.45 -4.94 -7.29
C VAL A 4 -9.36 -4.97 -5.76
N ASP A 5 -9.92 -3.96 -5.09
CA ASP A 5 -9.88 -3.87 -3.63
C ASP A 5 -10.69 -5.00 -2.98
N SER A 6 -11.90 -5.27 -3.50
CA SER A 6 -12.73 -6.38 -3.03
C SER A 6 -12.04 -7.74 -3.22
N ALA A 7 -11.38 -7.97 -4.37
CA ALA A 7 -10.68 -9.22 -4.63
C ALA A 7 -9.46 -9.42 -3.71
N ASN A 8 -8.76 -8.35 -3.37
CA ASN A 8 -7.63 -8.39 -2.42
C ASN A 8 -8.07 -8.58 -0.96
N HIS A 9 -9.36 -8.45 -0.67
CA HIS A 9 -9.96 -8.68 0.65
C HIS A 9 -10.88 -9.91 0.68
N ASP A 10 -10.81 -10.78 -0.32
CA ASP A 10 -11.59 -12.02 -0.35
C ASP A 10 -11.15 -12.97 0.79
N PRO A 11 -12.03 -13.30 1.76
CA PRO A 11 -11.67 -14.15 2.89
C PRO A 11 -11.42 -15.62 2.51
N GLU A 12 -11.91 -16.10 1.36
CA GLU A 12 -11.61 -17.44 0.86
C GLU A 12 -10.14 -17.56 0.42
N ARG A 13 -9.54 -16.45 -0.03
CA ARG A 13 -8.14 -16.37 -0.43
C ARG A 13 -7.22 -15.86 0.68
N PHE A 14 -7.66 -14.84 1.41
CA PHE A 14 -6.87 -14.13 2.41
C PHE A 14 -7.60 -14.13 3.75
N PRO A 15 -7.32 -15.09 4.65
CA PRO A 15 -7.91 -15.12 5.98
C PRO A 15 -7.64 -13.82 6.76
N GLN A 16 -8.63 -13.33 7.50
CA GLN A 16 -8.57 -12.05 8.23
C GLN A 16 -8.15 -10.85 7.34
N PRO A 17 -8.86 -10.61 6.21
CA PRO A 17 -8.37 -9.69 5.17
C PRO A 17 -8.22 -8.24 5.65
N GLY A 18 -9.00 -7.81 6.65
CA GLY A 18 -8.94 -6.46 7.22
C GLY A 18 -7.82 -6.21 8.24
N ARG A 19 -7.07 -7.24 8.63
CA ARG A 19 -5.89 -7.08 9.49
C ARG A 19 -4.68 -6.82 8.59
N LEU A 20 -3.70 -6.03 9.02
CA LEU A 20 -2.38 -5.94 8.38
C LEU A 20 -1.45 -7.00 8.99
N ASP A 21 -0.85 -7.84 8.14
CA ASP A 21 0.11 -8.88 8.53
C ASP A 21 1.19 -8.93 7.46
N LEU A 22 2.38 -8.42 7.81
CA LEU A 22 3.53 -8.31 6.93
C LEU A 22 4.20 -9.66 6.65
N LYS A 23 3.87 -10.71 7.41
CA LYS A 23 4.46 -12.05 7.27
C LYS A 23 3.55 -13.03 6.52
N ARG A 24 2.34 -12.61 6.12
CA ARG A 24 1.41 -13.48 5.37
C ARG A 24 1.97 -13.82 3.98
N ASP A 25 1.51 -14.93 3.42
CA ASP A 25 1.66 -15.18 1.99
C ASP A 25 0.65 -14.32 1.19
N ALA A 26 1.14 -13.23 0.61
CA ALA A 26 0.32 -12.32 -0.21
C ALA A 26 0.30 -12.69 -1.70
N ARG A 27 0.86 -13.85 -2.11
CA ARG A 27 0.84 -14.28 -3.52
C ARG A 27 -0.59 -14.36 -4.04
N GLY A 28 -0.78 -13.93 -5.29
CA GLY A 28 -2.10 -13.92 -5.94
C GLY A 28 -2.94 -12.67 -5.68
N HIS A 29 -2.42 -11.67 -4.95
CA HIS A 29 -3.04 -10.34 -4.93
C HIS A 29 -3.11 -9.76 -6.35
N VAL A 30 -4.13 -8.95 -6.62
CA VAL A 30 -4.41 -8.37 -7.95
C VAL A 30 -4.21 -6.86 -8.00
N SER A 31 -3.48 -6.29 -7.04
CA SER A 31 -3.16 -4.84 -7.01
C SER A 31 -2.39 -4.35 -8.24
N PHE A 32 -1.68 -5.25 -8.92
CA PHE A 32 -0.98 -4.98 -10.19
C PHE A 32 -1.75 -5.47 -11.42
N GLY A 33 -3.04 -5.79 -11.29
CA GLY A 33 -3.80 -6.47 -12.32
C GLY A 33 -3.43 -7.95 -12.47
N HIS A 34 -3.95 -8.58 -13.52
CA HIS A 34 -3.73 -10.00 -13.83
C HIS A 34 -3.81 -10.25 -15.34
N GLY A 35 -3.14 -11.30 -15.83
CA GLY A 35 -3.20 -11.73 -17.23
C GLY A 35 -2.48 -10.80 -18.20
N ILE A 36 -3.05 -10.62 -19.40
CA ILE A 36 -2.42 -9.88 -20.52
C ILE A 36 -2.11 -8.41 -20.22
N HIS A 37 -2.82 -7.82 -19.25
CA HIS A 37 -2.62 -6.43 -18.80
C HIS A 37 -1.99 -6.36 -17.41
N PHE A 38 -1.28 -7.41 -16.98
CA PHE A 38 -0.49 -7.36 -15.77
C PHE A 38 0.49 -6.17 -15.83
N CYS A 39 0.62 -5.44 -14.73
CA CYS A 39 1.37 -4.20 -14.68
C CYS A 39 2.83 -4.44 -15.08
N LEU A 40 3.23 -3.86 -16.20
CA LEU A 40 4.60 -3.89 -16.73
C LEU A 40 5.60 -3.33 -15.70
N GLY A 41 5.19 -2.33 -14.93
CA GLY A 41 6.01 -1.69 -13.90
C GLY A 41 6.07 -2.41 -12.55
N ALA A 42 5.37 -3.55 -12.37
CA ALA A 42 5.30 -4.21 -11.07
C ALA A 42 6.67 -4.58 -10.46
N PRO A 43 7.70 -5.03 -11.23
CA PRO A 43 9.03 -5.27 -10.68
C PRO A 43 9.71 -3.98 -10.20
N LEU A 44 9.60 -2.89 -10.96
CA LEU A 44 10.19 -1.60 -10.60
C LEU A 44 9.53 -1.04 -9.34
N ALA A 45 8.19 -1.02 -9.28
CA ALA A 45 7.46 -0.52 -8.13
C ALA A 45 7.79 -1.30 -6.84
N ARG A 46 8.02 -2.61 -6.94
CA ARG A 46 8.47 -3.43 -5.79
C ARG A 46 9.87 -3.03 -5.34
N LEU A 47 10.80 -2.87 -6.27
CA LEU A 47 12.17 -2.45 -5.94
C LEU A 47 12.18 -1.06 -5.30
N GLU A 48 11.42 -0.11 -5.84
CA GLU A 48 11.30 1.23 -5.29
C GLU A 48 10.73 1.21 -3.86
N ALA A 49 9.67 0.43 -3.62
CA ALA A 49 9.09 0.28 -2.30
C ALA A 49 10.08 -0.35 -1.30
N GLU A 50 10.78 -1.41 -1.71
CA GLU A 50 11.81 -2.05 -0.88
C GLU A 50 12.90 -1.05 -0.50
N VAL A 51 13.47 -0.35 -1.48
CA VAL A 51 14.53 0.64 -1.23
C VAL A 51 14.02 1.77 -0.32
N VAL A 52 12.85 2.34 -0.61
CA VAL A 52 12.33 3.50 0.14
C VAL A 52 12.00 3.10 1.58
N PHE A 53 11.26 2.02 1.81
CA PHE A 53 10.90 1.62 3.18
C PHE A 53 12.12 1.18 3.98
N THR A 54 13.04 0.41 3.41
CA THR A 54 14.29 0.05 4.09
C THR A 54 15.10 1.30 4.44
N LYS A 55 15.33 2.21 3.49
CA LYS A 55 16.16 3.40 3.74
C LYS A 55 15.51 4.39 4.69
N LEU A 56 14.19 4.54 4.67
CA LEU A 56 13.49 5.41 5.61
C LEU A 56 13.61 4.86 7.04
N LEU A 57 13.34 3.56 7.23
CA LEU A 57 13.36 2.93 8.55
C LEU A 57 14.78 2.75 9.11
N ASP A 58 15.80 2.61 8.24
CA ASP A 58 17.21 2.57 8.67
C ASP A 58 17.76 3.95 9.07
N ARG A 59 17.20 5.03 8.49
CA ARG A 59 17.76 6.38 8.61
C ARG A 59 17.22 7.16 9.81
N PHE A 60 15.94 6.99 10.13
CA PHE A 60 15.27 7.73 11.18
C PHE A 60 14.87 6.76 12.29
N GLU A 61 15.18 7.11 13.52
CA GLU A 61 14.81 6.30 14.69
C GLU A 61 13.31 6.40 14.94
N THR A 62 12.73 7.59 14.70
CA THR A 62 11.29 7.82 14.86
C THR A 62 10.68 8.46 13.62
N ILE A 63 9.49 7.99 13.25
CA ILE A 63 8.67 8.55 12.18
C ILE A 63 7.24 8.63 12.70
N GLU A 64 6.75 9.85 12.94
CA GLU A 64 5.42 10.09 13.52
C GLU A 64 4.60 11.06 12.68
N LEU A 65 3.28 10.97 12.77
CA LEU A 65 2.39 11.93 12.12
C LEU A 65 2.51 13.30 12.81
N ALA A 66 2.78 14.34 12.03
CA ALA A 66 2.80 15.73 12.51
C ALA A 66 1.40 16.33 12.71
N THR A 67 0.35 15.54 12.46
CA THR A 67 -1.05 15.97 12.56
C THR A 67 -1.94 14.79 12.95
N PRO A 68 -3.05 14.99 13.66
CA PRO A 68 -4.01 13.93 13.93
C PRO A 68 -4.53 13.28 12.63
N VAL A 69 -4.72 11.95 12.65
CA VAL A 69 -5.22 11.18 11.50
C VAL A 69 -6.53 11.75 10.92
N ALA A 70 -7.41 12.27 11.78
CA ALA A 70 -8.68 12.87 11.37
C ALA A 70 -8.55 14.11 10.48
N ARG A 71 -7.35 14.73 10.41
CA ARG A 71 -7.06 15.86 9.52
C ARG A 71 -6.40 15.45 8.20
N LEU A 72 -6.11 14.17 8.01
CA LEU A 72 -5.55 13.68 6.74
C LEU A 72 -6.64 13.66 5.67
N GLU A 73 -6.34 14.25 4.52
CA GLU A 73 -7.25 14.31 3.39
C GLU A 73 -6.90 13.26 2.34
N TRP A 74 -7.90 12.49 1.94
CA TRP A 74 -7.78 11.54 0.85
C TRP A 74 -8.02 12.24 -0.49
N ARG A 75 -7.25 11.84 -1.50
CA ARG A 75 -7.46 12.30 -2.88
C ARG A 75 -8.87 11.96 -3.36
N SER A 76 -9.50 12.88 -4.07
CA SER A 76 -10.80 12.71 -4.73
C SER A 76 -10.72 11.89 -6.03
N SER A 77 -9.89 10.84 -6.05
CA SER A 77 -9.66 9.98 -7.20
C SER A 77 -10.37 8.64 -7.05
N THR A 78 -11.06 8.22 -8.12
CA THR A 78 -11.67 6.89 -8.23
C THR A 78 -10.71 5.84 -8.79
N LEU A 79 -9.55 6.25 -9.32
CA LEU A 79 -8.57 5.37 -9.93
C LEU A 79 -7.45 4.97 -8.97
N MET A 80 -6.98 5.91 -8.15
CA MET A 80 -5.85 5.69 -7.24
C MET A 80 -6.16 6.28 -5.87
N ARG A 81 -6.16 5.41 -4.86
CA ARG A 81 -6.27 5.80 -3.46
C ARG A 81 -4.94 6.32 -2.96
N GLY A 82 -4.95 7.47 -2.29
CA GLY A 82 -3.78 8.09 -1.68
C GLY A 82 -4.16 9.32 -0.89
N LEU A 83 -3.26 9.78 -0.02
CA LEU A 83 -3.43 11.04 0.70
C LEU A 83 -3.00 12.21 -0.18
N GLU A 84 -3.62 13.37 0.01
CA GLU A 84 -3.17 14.63 -0.60
C GLU A 84 -1.81 15.04 -0.04
N SER A 85 -1.65 14.91 1.28
CA SER A 85 -0.37 15.09 1.97
C SER A 85 -0.27 14.17 3.18
N LEU A 86 0.97 13.85 3.58
CA LEU A 86 1.27 13.11 4.81
C LEU A 86 2.33 13.87 5.61
N PRO A 87 1.92 14.80 6.49
CA PRO A 87 2.83 15.55 7.35
C PRO A 87 3.49 14.64 8.40
N LEU A 88 4.82 14.63 8.46
CA LEU A 88 5.60 13.76 9.35
C LEU A 88 6.61 14.56 10.18
N HIS A 89 6.83 14.12 11.43
CA HIS A 89 8.04 14.38 12.19
C HIS A 89 8.97 13.17 12.05
N MET A 90 10.24 13.41 11.74
CA MET A 90 11.24 12.36 11.53
C MET A 90 12.53 12.78 12.21
N GLU A 91 13.00 11.98 13.17
CA GLU A 91 14.24 12.19 13.93
C GLU A 91 15.18 11.00 13.77
#